data_AF-A0A5C0VE79-F1
#
_entry.id   AF-A0A5C0VE79-F1
#
_cell.length_a   1.000
_cell.length_b   1.000
_cell.length_c   1.000
_cell.angle_alpha   90.00
_cell.angle_beta   90.00
_cell.angle_gamma   90.00
#
_symmetry.space_group_name_H-M   'P 1'
#
loop_
_entity.id
_entity.type
_entity.pdbx_description
1 polymer ?
#
loop_
_entity_poly.entity_id
_entity_poly.type
_entity_poly.pdbx_seq_one_letter_code
_entity_poly.pdbx_strand_id
1 'polypeptide(L)'
;MFDSNLGYQLVQIRNNKYHTHESYLKEFIYKFYSHNSRCCIKYIVSIKEYPQKLLTLDYYPKVKLTPKINSRDSIQDLRYRMLTKQNSFGNIGGTILDIMVDLRQRFDIHTWGFIAANLIYETSNENNKRYKTYKEILRRSFKDKYTVFGNKKNSAIFVVPIEREKEHIKIVKHYERIFAETN
;
A
#
# COMPACT_ATOMS: atom_id res chain seq x y z
N MET A 1 -15.01 -13.72 2.07
CA MET A 1 -14.33 -14.24 3.27
C MET A 1 -12.89 -14.50 2.87
N PHE A 2 -11.92 -13.80 3.45
CA PHE A 2 -10.49 -13.98 3.15
C PHE A 2 -9.93 -14.97 4.16
N ASP A 3 -10.29 -16.25 4.04
CA ASP A 3 -10.14 -17.25 5.13
C ASP A 3 -8.71 -17.80 5.32
N SER A 4 -7.70 -17.18 4.71
CA SER A 4 -6.31 -17.52 5.04
C SER A 4 -5.40 -16.30 4.90
N ASN A 5 -4.98 -15.78 6.04
CA ASN A 5 -3.87 -14.86 6.10
C ASN A 5 -2.55 -15.64 6.06
N LEU A 6 -1.56 -15.07 5.39
CA LEU A 6 -0.22 -15.62 5.42
C LEU A 6 0.43 -15.15 6.71
N GLY A 7 1.15 -16.02 7.41
CA GLY A 7 1.94 -15.63 8.57
C GLY A 7 2.90 -14.48 8.19
N TYR A 8 2.80 -13.36 8.90
CA TYR A 8 3.61 -12.18 8.68
C TYR A 8 4.42 -11.82 9.93
N GLN A 9 5.51 -11.09 9.72
CA GLN A 9 6.41 -10.67 10.81
C GLN A 9 6.84 -9.22 10.59
N LEU A 10 6.75 -8.40 11.64
CA LEU A 10 7.43 -7.11 11.72
C LEU A 10 8.95 -7.37 11.85
N VAL A 11 9.71 -6.98 10.84
CA VAL A 11 11.14 -7.25 10.74
C VAL A 11 11.96 -6.11 11.32
N GLN A 12 11.53 -4.88 11.05
CA GLN A 12 12.31 -3.71 11.40
C GLN A 12 11.41 -2.48 11.54
N ILE A 13 11.78 -1.60 12.47
CA ILE A 13 11.28 -0.23 12.54
C ILE A 13 12.48 0.69 12.32
N ARG A 14 12.36 1.65 11.40
CA ARG A 14 13.40 2.63 11.09
C ARG A 14 12.89 4.02 11.38
N ASN A 15 13.75 4.87 11.94
CA ASN A 15 13.49 6.30 12.02
C ASN A 15 14.15 7.00 10.83
N ASN A 16 13.48 7.99 10.25
CA ASN A 16 14.06 8.81 9.21
C ASN A 16 15.05 9.81 9.82
N LYS A 17 16.35 9.46 9.81
CA LYS A 17 17.38 10.32 10.43
C LYS A 17 17.74 11.53 9.58
N TYR A 18 17.50 11.49 8.28
CA TYR A 18 18.12 12.40 7.33
C TYR A 18 17.13 13.29 6.56
N HIS A 19 15.83 12.96 6.52
CA HIS A 19 14.77 13.78 5.87
C HIS A 19 15.13 14.33 4.47
N THR A 20 16.03 13.66 3.73
CA THR A 20 16.61 14.24 2.52
C THR A 20 15.68 14.18 1.32
N HIS A 21 14.82 13.16 1.24
CA HIS A 21 13.96 12.90 0.09
C HIS A 21 12.49 12.71 0.47
N GLU A 22 12.22 12.27 1.70
CA GLU A 22 10.86 12.03 2.18
C GLU A 22 10.72 12.51 3.62
N SER A 23 9.51 12.96 3.97
CA SER A 23 9.17 13.57 5.26
C SER A 23 8.66 12.58 6.32
N TYR A 24 8.66 11.26 6.03
CA TYR A 24 8.22 10.26 6.99
C TYR A 24 9.06 10.31 8.29
N LEU A 25 8.44 10.00 9.42
CA LEU A 25 9.07 9.92 10.74
C LEU A 25 9.62 8.52 10.98
N LYS A 26 8.79 7.51 10.69
CA LYS A 26 9.08 6.09 10.92
C LYS A 26 8.67 5.23 9.74
N GLU A 27 9.40 4.15 9.53
CA GLU A 27 9.08 3.12 8.55
C GLU A 27 9.00 1.76 9.27
N PHE A 28 7.85 1.10 9.17
CA PHE A 28 7.61 -0.27 9.64
C PHE A 28 7.75 -1.22 8.47
N ILE A 29 8.67 -2.17 8.58
CA ILE A 29 8.96 -3.14 7.53
C ILE A 29 8.47 -4.51 7.97
N TYR A 30 7.43 -5.01 7.32
CA TYR A 30 6.94 -6.37 7.47
C TYR A 30 7.44 -7.26 6.34
N LYS A 31 7.47 -8.57 6.62
CA LYS A 31 7.62 -9.59 5.59
C LYS A 31 6.57 -10.68 5.77
N PHE A 32 6.19 -11.31 4.68
CA PHE A 32 5.45 -12.57 4.67
C PHE A 32 5.84 -13.38 3.43
N TYR A 33 5.41 -14.64 3.38
CA TYR A 33 5.72 -15.54 2.27
C TYR A 33 4.43 -16.07 1.64
N SER A 34 4.34 -15.99 0.33
CA SER A 34 3.29 -16.65 -0.44
C SER A 34 3.86 -17.92 -1.05
N HIS A 35 3.29 -19.06 -0.69
CA HIS A 35 3.68 -20.36 -1.19
C HIS A 35 2.66 -20.82 -2.23
N ASN A 36 3.14 -21.33 -3.35
CA ASN A 36 2.36 -22.16 -4.25
C ASN A 36 3.09 -23.48 -4.49
N SER A 37 2.46 -24.41 -5.21
CA SER A 37 3.00 -25.75 -5.48
C SER A 37 4.36 -25.77 -6.20
N ARG A 38 4.85 -24.64 -6.71
CA ARG A 38 6.07 -24.53 -7.51
C ARG A 38 7.09 -23.53 -6.97
N CYS A 39 6.69 -22.57 -6.13
CA CYS A 39 7.58 -21.54 -5.63
C CYS A 39 7.12 -20.92 -4.31
N CYS A 40 8.09 -20.32 -3.60
CA CYS A 40 7.88 -19.48 -2.44
C CYS A 40 8.36 -18.07 -2.78
N ILE A 41 7.46 -17.08 -2.65
CA ILE A 41 7.77 -15.67 -2.92
C ILE A 41 7.68 -14.92 -1.60
N LYS A 42 8.80 -14.30 -1.23
CA LYS A 42 8.84 -13.37 -0.10
C LYS A 42 8.26 -12.02 -0.53
N TYR A 43 7.38 -11.45 0.28
CA TYR A 43 6.91 -10.08 0.14
C TYR A 43 7.49 -9.22 1.24
N ILE A 44 7.73 -7.96 0.89
CA ILE A 44 8.06 -6.89 1.84
C ILE A 44 6.89 -5.91 1.82
N VAL A 45 6.46 -5.49 3.00
CA VAL A 45 5.51 -4.40 3.17
C VAL A 45 6.24 -3.29 3.90
N SER A 46 6.27 -2.10 3.31
CA SER A 46 6.79 -0.89 3.93
C SER A 46 5.61 0.00 4.28
N ILE A 47 5.53 0.39 5.55
CA ILE A 47 4.51 1.31 6.04
C ILE A 47 5.23 2.52 6.61
N LYS A 48 4.99 3.69 6.03
CA LYS A 48 5.63 4.93 6.46
C LYS A 48 4.63 5.76 7.25
N GLU A 49 5.04 6.17 8.44
CA GLU A 49 4.32 7.10 9.31
C GLU A 49 4.83 8.51 9.07
N TYR A 50 3.91 9.43 8.83
CA TYR A 50 4.13 10.86 8.66
C TYR A 50 3.50 11.62 9.84
N PRO A 51 3.82 12.92 10.00
CA PRO A 51 3.16 13.77 10.98
C PRO A 51 1.63 13.67 10.91
N GLN A 52 0.95 13.93 12.04
CA GLN A 52 -0.51 13.85 12.16
C GLN A 52 -1.11 12.44 11.99
N LYS A 53 -0.35 11.40 12.35
CA LYS A 53 -0.79 9.99 12.31
C LYS A 53 -1.20 9.54 10.90
N LEU A 54 -0.54 10.05 9.87
CA LEU A 54 -0.80 9.69 8.48
C LEU A 54 0.11 8.54 8.08
N LEU A 55 -0.47 7.51 7.46
CA LEU A 55 0.26 6.34 7.00
C LEU A 55 0.18 6.20 5.48
N THR A 56 1.27 5.77 4.86
CA THR A 56 1.28 5.19 3.52
C THR A 56 1.74 3.75 3.58
N LEU A 57 1.28 2.94 2.63
CA LEU A 57 1.61 1.52 2.57
C LEU A 57 2.00 1.16 1.14
N ASP A 58 3.19 0.59 1.03
CA ASP A 58 3.70 -0.04 -0.18
C ASP A 58 4.03 -1.49 0.09
N TYR A 59 3.82 -2.37 -0.89
CA TYR A 59 4.27 -3.75 -0.80
C TYR A 59 4.78 -4.24 -2.14
N TYR A 60 5.79 -5.11 -2.10
CA TYR A 60 6.40 -5.67 -3.30
C TYR A 60 6.99 -7.06 -3.04
N PRO A 61 6.99 -7.94 -4.06
CA PRO A 61 7.68 -9.21 -3.96
C PRO A 61 9.20 -8.99 -3.99
N LYS A 62 9.92 -9.60 -3.05
CA LYS A 62 11.39 -9.64 -3.03
C LYS A 62 11.87 -10.68 -4.05
N VAL A 63 11.99 -10.25 -5.30
CA VAL A 63 12.52 -11.08 -6.38
C VAL A 63 13.81 -10.45 -6.87
N LYS A 64 14.79 -11.26 -7.29
CA LYS A 64 15.91 -10.76 -8.10
C LYS A 64 15.35 -10.38 -9.46
N LEU A 65 14.77 -9.18 -9.52
CA LEU A 65 14.25 -8.61 -10.75
C LEU A 65 15.44 -8.13 -11.56
N THR A 66 16.00 -9.01 -12.38
CA THR A 66 16.94 -8.62 -13.43
C THR A 66 16.11 -8.31 -14.67
N PRO A 67 16.10 -7.07 -15.18
CA PRO A 67 15.57 -6.79 -16.51
C PRO A 67 16.19 -7.75 -17.52
N LYS A 68 15.38 -8.32 -18.41
CA LYS A 68 15.94 -9.12 -19.51
C LYS A 68 16.79 -8.19 -20.38
N ILE A 69 17.93 -8.68 -20.85
CA ILE A 69 18.74 -7.97 -21.85
C ILE A 69 17.82 -7.67 -23.04
N ASN A 70 17.75 -6.39 -23.46
CA ASN A 70 16.85 -5.84 -24.50
C ASN A 70 15.37 -5.64 -24.13
N SER A 71 15.01 -5.68 -22.84
CA SER A 71 13.71 -5.21 -22.38
C SER A 71 13.75 -3.72 -22.06
N ARG A 72 12.71 -2.97 -22.46
CA ARG A 72 12.49 -1.56 -22.07
C ARG A 72 12.01 -1.41 -20.62
N ASP A 73 11.87 -2.52 -19.89
CA ASP A 73 11.21 -2.55 -18.60
C ASP A 73 12.19 -2.24 -17.47
N SER A 74 11.86 -1.25 -16.67
CA SER A 74 12.56 -0.98 -15.43
C SER A 74 12.26 -2.07 -14.39
N ILE A 75 13.08 -2.11 -13.33
CA ILE A 75 12.81 -2.94 -12.14
C ILE A 75 11.41 -2.64 -11.57
N GLN A 76 10.98 -1.37 -11.64
CA GLN A 76 9.68 -0.94 -11.16
C GLN A 76 8.54 -1.53 -12.00
N ASP A 77 8.69 -1.55 -13.33
CA ASP A 77 7.75 -2.21 -14.24
C ASP A 77 7.62 -3.70 -13.93
N LEU A 78 8.73 -4.38 -13.66
CA LEU A 78 8.71 -5.79 -13.30
C LEU A 78 8.00 -6.06 -11.97
N ARG A 79 8.13 -5.17 -10.97
CA ARG A 79 7.35 -5.25 -9.72
C ARG A 79 5.85 -5.19 -10.02
N TYR A 80 5.43 -4.26 -10.88
CA TYR A 80 4.02 -4.14 -11.28
C TYR A 80 3.52 -5.36 -12.05
N ARG A 81 4.34 -5.98 -12.90
CA ARG A 81 3.98 -7.17 -13.70
C ARG A 81 3.77 -8.41 -12.85
N MET A 82 4.58 -8.56 -11.80
CA MET A 82 4.41 -9.65 -10.85
C MET A 82 3.08 -9.52 -10.10
N LEU A 83 2.68 -8.29 -9.76
CA LEU A 83 1.37 -8.01 -9.20
C LEU A 83 0.23 -8.35 -10.20
N THR A 84 0.39 -8.11 -11.52
CA THR A 84 -0.67 -8.36 -12.52
C THR A 84 -0.92 -9.82 -12.88
N LYS A 85 0.07 -10.71 -12.73
CA LYS A 85 -0.13 -12.17 -12.91
C LYS A 85 -0.54 -12.90 -11.64
N GLN A 86 -0.51 -12.23 -10.48
CA GLN A 86 -0.98 -12.74 -9.18
C GLN A 86 -2.19 -11.96 -8.66
N ASN A 87 -2.99 -11.42 -9.59
CA ASN A 87 -4.11 -10.50 -9.42
C ASN A 87 -5.32 -11.06 -8.62
N SER A 88 -5.12 -12.01 -7.72
CA SER A 88 -6.08 -12.26 -6.66
C SER A 88 -5.68 -11.40 -5.47
N PHE A 89 -6.56 -10.47 -5.07
CA PHE A 89 -6.63 -9.92 -3.71
C PHE A 89 -6.96 -11.05 -2.70
N GLY A 90 -6.44 -12.25 -2.88
CA GLY A 90 -6.65 -13.39 -1.99
C GLY A 90 -5.78 -13.20 -0.76
N ASN A 91 -5.00 -14.23 -0.44
CA ASN A 91 -4.24 -14.27 0.81
C ASN A 91 -3.24 -13.12 0.95
N ILE A 92 -2.69 -12.60 -0.15
CA ILE A 92 -1.81 -11.41 -0.13
C ILE A 92 -2.58 -10.17 0.36
N GLY A 93 -3.71 -9.86 -0.28
CA GLY A 93 -4.53 -8.70 0.09
C GLY A 93 -5.07 -8.81 1.52
N GLY A 94 -5.54 -10.00 1.91
CA GLY A 94 -5.94 -10.29 3.29
C GLY A 94 -4.81 -10.06 4.29
N THR A 95 -3.60 -10.53 3.99
CA THR A 95 -2.41 -10.31 4.84
C THR A 95 -2.06 -8.83 4.97
N ILE A 96 -2.19 -8.05 3.90
CA ILE A 96 -1.99 -6.58 3.97
C ILE A 96 -3.03 -5.93 4.88
N LEU A 97 -4.31 -6.32 4.78
CA LEU A 97 -5.36 -5.80 5.67
C LEU A 97 -5.09 -6.17 7.13
N ASP A 98 -4.63 -7.39 7.41
CA ASP A 98 -4.30 -7.81 8.76
C ASP A 98 -3.12 -7.03 9.34
N ILE A 99 -2.08 -6.77 8.54
CA ILE A 99 -0.97 -5.90 8.94
C ILE A 99 -1.47 -4.48 9.26
N MET A 100 -2.40 -3.93 8.49
CA MET A 100 -3.01 -2.62 8.78
C MET A 100 -3.76 -2.63 10.12
N VAL A 101 -4.48 -3.73 10.42
CA VAL A 101 -5.20 -3.90 11.69
C VAL A 101 -4.24 -4.05 12.87
N ASP A 102 -3.18 -4.85 12.73
CA ASP A 102 -2.14 -5.04 13.75
C ASP A 102 -1.41 -3.73 14.08
N LEU A 103 -1.02 -2.96 13.05
CA LEU A 103 -0.35 -1.68 13.24
C LEU A 103 -1.26 -0.67 13.97
N ARG A 104 -2.54 -0.64 13.63
CA ARG A 104 -3.53 0.15 14.38
C ARG A 104 -3.60 -0.27 15.85
N GLN A 105 -3.73 -1.57 16.11
CA GLN A 105 -3.89 -2.08 17.48
C GLN A 105 -2.66 -1.81 18.35
N ARG A 106 -1.45 -1.86 17.77
CA ARG A 106 -0.20 -1.65 18.50
C ARG A 106 0.16 -0.19 18.72
N PHE A 107 -0.13 0.68 17.77
CA PHE A 107 0.42 2.04 17.74
C PHE A 107 -0.63 3.15 17.74
N ASP A 108 -1.93 2.83 17.67
CA ASP A 108 -3.02 3.81 17.61
C ASP A 108 -2.86 4.83 16.46
N ILE A 109 -2.47 4.31 15.29
CA ILE A 109 -2.31 5.04 14.03
C ILE A 109 -3.16 4.37 12.96
N HIS A 110 -4.04 5.13 12.34
CA HIS A 110 -5.16 4.54 11.60
C HIS A 110 -5.67 5.37 10.41
N THR A 111 -4.97 6.45 10.04
CA THR A 111 -5.30 7.21 8.83
C THR A 111 -4.38 6.75 7.71
N TRP A 112 -4.95 6.27 6.61
CA TRP A 112 -4.18 5.65 5.52
C TRP A 112 -4.39 6.37 4.19
N GLY A 113 -3.32 6.48 3.42
CA GLY A 113 -3.31 6.96 2.05
C GLY A 113 -2.61 5.95 1.15
N PHE A 114 -3.23 5.67 0.01
CA PHE A 114 -2.72 4.73 -0.98
C PHE A 114 -2.75 5.39 -2.36
N ILE A 115 -1.74 5.14 -3.17
CA ILE A 115 -1.80 5.36 -4.62
C ILE A 115 -2.04 4.01 -5.27
N ALA A 116 -3.18 3.83 -5.94
CA ALA A 116 -3.39 2.62 -6.72
C ALA A 116 -2.54 2.69 -8.00
N ALA A 117 -1.40 2.02 -7.98
CA ALA A 117 -0.44 2.03 -9.08
C ALA A 117 -1.03 1.50 -10.39
N ASN A 118 -0.64 2.13 -11.50
CA ASN A 118 -0.98 1.71 -12.85
C ASN A 118 -0.47 0.31 -13.22
N LEU A 119 -1.16 -0.30 -14.18
CA LEU A 119 -0.66 -1.43 -14.94
C LEU A 119 0.39 -0.91 -15.93
N ILE A 120 1.36 -1.76 -16.30
CA ILE A 120 2.46 -1.38 -17.22
C ILE A 120 1.95 -0.91 -18.58
N TYR A 121 0.77 -1.36 -18.97
CA TYR A 121 0.10 -0.99 -20.22
C TYR A 121 -0.94 0.13 -20.06
N GLU A 122 -1.15 0.63 -18.85
CA GLU A 122 -2.03 1.79 -18.61
C GLU A 122 -1.21 3.08 -18.80
N THR A 123 -1.55 3.83 -19.84
CA THR A 123 -0.94 5.12 -20.18
C THR A 123 -1.49 6.29 -19.35
N SER A 124 -2.53 6.06 -18.55
CA SER A 124 -3.17 7.07 -17.70
C SER A 124 -3.35 6.57 -16.28
N ASN A 125 -3.03 7.43 -15.29
CA ASN A 125 -3.26 7.20 -13.86
C ASN A 125 -4.72 7.40 -13.44
N GLU A 126 -5.62 7.76 -14.37
CA GLU A 126 -7.00 8.08 -14.05
C GLU A 126 -7.87 6.82 -13.92
N ASN A 127 -8.49 6.65 -12.75
CA ASN A 127 -9.57 5.70 -12.49
C ASN A 127 -9.27 4.25 -12.93
N ASN A 128 -8.04 3.79 -12.68
CA ASN A 128 -7.59 2.48 -13.12
C ASN A 128 -8.37 1.34 -12.43
N LYS A 129 -8.26 0.12 -12.98
CA LYS A 129 -9.01 -1.04 -12.48
C LYS A 129 -8.68 -1.38 -11.02
N ARG A 130 -7.44 -1.10 -10.59
CA ARG A 130 -6.97 -1.34 -9.21
C ARG A 130 -7.58 -0.36 -8.23
N TYR A 131 -7.68 0.92 -8.59
CA TYR A 131 -8.35 1.94 -7.79
C TYR A 131 -9.77 1.51 -7.44
N LYS A 132 -10.55 1.08 -8.43
CA LYS A 132 -11.94 0.64 -8.23
C LYS A 132 -12.02 -0.56 -7.29
N THR A 133 -11.17 -1.57 -7.52
CA THR A 133 -11.14 -2.81 -6.74
C THR A 133 -10.70 -2.55 -5.29
N TYR A 134 -9.58 -1.87 -5.09
CA TYR A 134 -9.02 -1.60 -3.77
C TYR A 134 -9.93 -0.69 -2.95
N LYS A 135 -10.52 0.33 -3.57
CA LYS A 135 -11.47 1.21 -2.90
C LYS A 135 -12.67 0.43 -2.38
N GLU A 136 -13.24 -0.45 -3.19
CA GLU A 136 -14.41 -1.24 -2.79
C GLU A 136 -14.06 -2.24 -1.68
N ILE A 137 -12.89 -2.88 -1.74
CA ILE A 137 -12.47 -3.81 -0.69
C ILE A 137 -12.22 -3.07 0.62
N LEU A 138 -11.47 -1.97 0.59
CA LEU A 138 -11.23 -1.14 1.78
C LEU A 138 -12.55 -0.63 2.37
N ARG A 139 -13.49 -0.18 1.52
CA ARG A 139 -14.82 0.27 1.97
C ARG A 139 -15.60 -0.83 2.67
N ARG A 140 -15.52 -2.08 2.21
CA ARG A 140 -16.19 -3.23 2.84
C ARG A 140 -15.50 -3.67 4.13
N SER A 141 -14.16 -3.68 4.14
CA SER A 141 -13.36 -4.15 5.28
C SER A 141 -13.38 -3.18 6.47
N PHE A 142 -13.58 -1.88 6.23
CA PHE A 142 -13.48 -0.84 7.25
C PHE A 142 -14.79 -0.09 7.53
N LYS A 143 -15.93 -0.63 7.05
CA LYS A 143 -17.24 0.05 6.97
C LYS A 143 -17.71 0.75 8.26
N ASP A 144 -17.44 0.17 9.43
CA ASP A 144 -18.05 0.63 10.68
C ASP A 144 -17.25 1.70 11.41
N LYS A 145 -15.97 1.89 11.07
CA LYS A 145 -15.05 2.76 11.82
C LYS A 145 -14.35 3.81 10.95
N TYR A 146 -14.49 3.72 9.63
CA TYR A 146 -13.77 4.55 8.68
C TYR A 146 -14.65 5.00 7.53
N THR A 147 -14.37 6.21 7.07
CA THR A 147 -14.81 6.69 5.77
C THR A 147 -13.70 6.46 4.75
N VAL A 148 -14.07 5.87 3.60
CA VAL A 148 -13.15 5.62 2.49
C VAL A 148 -13.41 6.59 1.35
N PHE A 149 -12.47 7.50 1.13
CA PHE A 149 -12.49 8.46 0.02
C PHE A 149 -11.59 7.99 -1.11
N GLY A 150 -11.78 8.57 -2.29
CA GLY A 150 -10.76 8.41 -3.31
C GLY A 150 -10.80 9.50 -4.37
N ASN A 151 -9.63 9.90 -4.82
CA ASN A 151 -9.45 10.83 -5.92
C ASN A 151 -9.20 10.03 -7.21
N LYS A 152 -10.17 10.07 -8.13
CA LYS A 152 -10.12 9.31 -9.39
C LYS A 152 -9.00 9.78 -10.31
N LYS A 153 -8.67 11.09 -10.32
CA LYS A 153 -7.66 11.67 -11.22
C LYS A 153 -6.28 11.07 -11.00
N ASN A 154 -5.94 10.83 -9.74
CA ASN A 154 -4.62 10.33 -9.33
C ASN A 154 -4.68 8.89 -8.82
N SER A 155 -5.83 8.21 -8.96
CA SER A 155 -6.09 6.87 -8.40
C SER A 155 -5.71 6.75 -6.90
N ALA A 156 -5.86 7.83 -6.14
CA ALA A 156 -5.53 7.87 -4.72
C ALA A 156 -6.72 7.44 -3.87
N ILE A 157 -6.50 6.62 -2.84
CA ILE A 157 -7.51 6.14 -1.91
C ILE A 157 -7.11 6.57 -0.50
N PHE A 158 -8.07 7.07 0.26
CA PHE A 158 -7.87 7.52 1.64
C PHE A 158 -8.81 6.75 2.55
N VAL A 159 -8.30 6.19 3.63
CA VAL A 159 -9.08 5.52 4.68
C VAL A 159 -8.92 6.35 5.94
N VAL A 160 -9.98 7.06 6.32
CA VAL A 160 -9.96 8.06 7.40
C VAL A 160 -10.92 7.60 8.49
N PRO A 161 -10.50 7.59 9.77
CA PRO A 161 -11.40 7.32 10.89
C PRO A 161 -12.58 8.29 10.88
N ILE A 162 -13.78 7.80 11.22
CA ILE A 162 -15.01 8.63 11.23
C ILE A 162 -14.84 9.87 12.13
N GLU A 163 -14.14 9.72 13.26
CA GLU A 163 -13.79 10.81 14.19
C GLU A 163 -13.00 11.96 13.53
N ARG A 164 -12.23 11.68 12.47
CA ARG A 164 -11.42 12.66 11.71
C ARG A 164 -12.06 13.06 10.38
N GLU A 165 -13.29 12.65 10.10
CA GLU A 165 -13.95 12.90 8.81
C GLU A 165 -14.08 14.40 8.49
N LYS A 166 -14.28 15.24 9.52
CA LYS A 166 -14.34 16.71 9.36
C LYS A 166 -13.02 17.31 8.87
N GLU A 167 -11.90 16.61 9.06
CA GLU A 167 -10.56 17.01 8.62
C GLU A 167 -10.20 16.49 7.22
N HIS A 168 -11.09 15.76 6.54
CA HIS A 168 -10.73 15.04 5.31
C HIS A 168 -10.07 15.94 4.24
N ILE A 169 -10.50 17.19 4.07
CA ILE A 169 -9.88 18.13 3.12
C ILE A 169 -8.41 18.37 3.46
N LYS A 170 -8.10 18.58 4.76
CA LYS A 170 -6.73 18.79 5.23
C LYS A 170 -5.92 17.51 5.06
N ILE A 171 -6.48 16.37 5.43
CA ILE A 171 -5.83 15.05 5.30
C ILE A 171 -5.48 14.76 3.84
N VAL A 172 -6.41 14.98 2.91
CA VAL A 172 -6.18 14.81 1.47
C VAL A 172 -5.05 15.72 0.99
N LYS A 173 -5.07 17.00 1.38
CA LYS A 173 -4.01 17.96 1.01
C LYS A 173 -2.63 17.56 1.57
N HIS A 174 -2.58 16.98 2.77
CA HIS A 174 -1.34 16.44 3.31
C HIS A 174 -0.86 15.22 2.53
N TYR A 175 -1.75 14.30 2.18
CA TYR A 175 -1.37 13.17 1.34
C TYR A 175 -0.94 13.57 -0.07
N GLU A 176 -1.54 14.58 -0.68
CA GLU A 176 -1.08 15.09 -1.99
C GLU A 176 0.37 15.57 -1.94
N ARG A 177 0.78 16.21 -0.84
CA ARG A 177 2.18 16.58 -0.62
C ARG A 177 3.07 15.36 -0.43
N ILE A 178 2.66 14.42 0.43
CA ILE A 178 3.39 13.17 0.66
C ILE A 178 3.60 12.40 -0.65
N PHE A 179 2.57 12.30 -1.48
CA PHE A 179 2.63 11.58 -2.75
C PHE A 179 3.49 12.28 -3.80
N ALA A 180 3.67 13.60 -3.70
CA ALA A 180 4.59 14.35 -4.54
C ALA A 180 6.06 14.20 -4.11
N GLU A 181 6.35 13.75 -2.89
CA GLU A 181 7.71 13.41 -2.45
C GLU A 181 8.18 12.08 -3.05
N THR A 182 7.23 11.18 -3.36
CA THR A 182 7.49 9.80 -3.79
C THR A 182 7.35 9.55 -5.30
N ASN A 183 6.79 10.51 -6.06
CA ASN A 183 6.63 10.44 -7.53
C ASN A 183 7.56 11.43 -8.22
#